data_AF-G0ZE67-F1
#
_entry.id   AF-G0ZE67-F1
#
_cell.length_a   1.000
_cell.length_b   1.000
_cell.length_c   1.000
_cell.angle_alpha   90.00
_cell.angle_beta   90.00
_cell.angle_gamma   90.00
#
_symmetry.space_group_name_H-M   'P 1'
#
loop_
_entity.id
_entity.type
_entity.pdbx_description
1 polymer ?
#
loop_
_entity_poly.entity_id
_entity_poly.type
_entity_poly.pdbx_seq_one_letter_code
_entity_poly.pdbx_strand_id
1 'polypeptide(L)' 'TARRKDAKSVKIKKNKDNVKFKVRCSRYLYTLVITDKEKAEKLKQS' A
#
# COMPACT_ATOMS: atom_id res chain seq x y z
N THR A 1 -8.36 -2.89 4.18
CA THR A 1 -7.24 -3.24 5.09
C THR A 1 -6.61 -2.04 5.77
N ALA A 2 -6.48 -0.87 5.13
CA ALA A 2 -5.90 0.33 5.76
C ALA A 2 -6.74 0.91 6.93
N ARG A 3 -8.07 0.72 6.93
CA ARG A 3 -8.98 1.17 8.01
C ARG A 3 -9.07 0.22 9.22
N ARG A 4 -8.22 -0.80 9.29
CA ARG A 4 -8.23 -1.71 10.44
C ARG A 4 -7.57 -1.04 11.63
N LYS A 5 -8.07 -1.30 12.84
CA LYS A 5 -7.53 -0.74 14.10
C LYS A 5 -6.05 -1.05 14.33
N ASP A 6 -5.55 -2.17 13.79
CA ASP A 6 -4.17 -2.60 13.92
C ASP A 6 -3.22 -2.03 12.86
N ALA A 7 -3.74 -1.32 11.84
CA ALA A 7 -2.93 -0.67 10.83
C ALA A 7 -2.32 0.62 11.39
N LYS A 8 -0.99 0.69 11.39
CA LYS A 8 -0.22 1.80 12.00
C LYS A 8 0.29 2.80 10.97
N SER A 9 0.77 2.32 9.83
CA SER A 9 1.31 3.16 8.77
C SER A 9 1.30 2.47 7.42
N VAL A 10 1.32 3.26 6.36
CA VAL A 10 1.44 2.77 4.99
C VAL A 10 2.71 3.35 4.37
N LYS A 11 3.58 2.49 3.86
CA LYS A 11 4.76 2.88 3.07
C LYS A 11 4.52 2.53 1.61
N ILE A 12 4.65 3.52 0.74
CA ILE A 12 4.46 3.34 -0.70
C ILE A 12 5.82 3.18 -1.36
N LYS A 13 6.07 2.01 -1.94
CA LYS A 13 7.29 1.72 -2.70
C LYS A 13 6.97 1.71 -4.19
N LYS A 14 7.47 2.70 -4.92
CA LYS A 14 7.43 2.71 -6.39
C LYS A 14 8.60 1.87 -6.94
N ASN A 15 8.29 0.94 -7.83
CA ASN A 15 9.25 0.20 -8.66
C ASN A 15 8.99 0.57 -10.12
N LYS A 16 9.81 0.03 -11.04
CA LYS A 16 9.69 0.31 -12.48
C LYS A 16 8.31 -0.09 -13.04
N ASP A 17 7.88 -1.31 -12.69
CA ASP A 17 6.70 -1.94 -13.30
C ASP A 17 5.49 -2.04 -12.36
N ASN A 18 5.68 -1.78 -11.06
CA ASN A 18 4.60 -1.81 -10.08
C ASN A 18 4.82 -0.85 -8.91
N VAL A 19 3.73 -0.55 -8.23
CA VAL A 19 3.70 0.18 -6.96
C VAL A 19 3.26 -0.79 -5.87
N LYS A 20 3.98 -0.80 -4.74
CA LYS A 20 3.66 -1.62 -3.57
C LYS A 20 3.20 -0.74 -2.42
N PHE A 21 1.97 -0.93 -1.97
CA PHE A 21 1.43 -0.32 -0.75
C PHE A 21 1.69 -1.26 0.42
N LYS A 22 2.70 -0.95 1.22
CA LYS A 22 3.12 -1.75 2.37
C LYS A 22 2.44 -1.23 3.62
N VAL A 23 1.40 -1.91 4.08
CA VAL A 23 0.64 -1.56 5.30
C VAL A 23 1.28 -2.27 6.48
N ARG A 24 1.83 -1.51 7.43
CA ARG A 24 2.36 -2.03 8.68
C ARG A 24 1.22 -2.25 9.67
N CYS A 25 1.01 -3.50 10.05
CA CYS A 25 0.13 -3.87 11.15
C CYS A 25 0.95 -4.29 12.38
N SER A 26 0.29 -4.64 13.48
CA SER A 26 0.96 -5.07 14.72
C SER A 26 1.89 -6.27 14.48
N ARG A 27 1.38 -7.32 13.84
CA ARG A 27 2.14 -8.57 13.63
C ARG A 27 2.83 -8.64 12.28
N TYR A 28 2.15 -8.25 11.21
CA TYR A 28 2.62 -8.46 9.84
C TYR A 28 2.76 -7.16 9.05
N LEU A 29 3.53 -7.23 7.97
CA LEU A 29 3.60 -6.22 6.93
C LEU A 29 2.84 -6.72 5.71
N TYR A 30 1.63 -6.23 5.51
CA TYR A 30 0.84 -6.59 4.33
C TYR A 30 1.26 -5.74 3.15
N THR A 31 1.33 -6.34 1.97
CA THR A 31 1.75 -5.65 0.74
C THR A 31 0.68 -5.83 -0.32
N LEU A 32 0.09 -4.73 -0.78
CA LEU A 32 -0.73 -4.71 -1.99
C LEU A 32 0.15 -4.29 -3.16
N VAL A 33 0.22 -5.11 -4.20
CA VAL A 33 1.00 -4.84 -5.41
C VAL A 33 0.04 -4.40 -6.52
N ILE A 34 0.30 -3.26 -7.13
CA ILE A 34 -0.49 -2.71 -8.24
C ILE A 34 0.43 -2.48 -9.42
N THR A 35 0.10 -3.05 -10.56
CA THR A 35 0.84 -2.89 -11.83
C THR A 35 0.40 -1.66 -12.61
N ASP A 36 -0.88 -1.32 -12.54
CA ASP A 36 -1.47 -0.15 -13.17
C ASP A 36 -1.12 1.16 -12.43
N LYS A 37 -0.39 2.04 -13.12
CA LYS A 37 0.11 3.31 -12.56
C LYS A 37 -1.01 4.31 -12.27
N GLU A 38 -2.04 4.38 -13.10
CA GLU A 38 -3.13 5.34 -12.90
C GLU A 38 -3.97 4.95 -11.69
N LYS A 39 -4.27 3.65 -11.55
CA LYS A 39 -4.95 3.13 -10.36
C LYS A 39 -4.13 3.37 -9.10
N ALA A 40 -2.81 3.21 -9.17
CA ALA A 40 -1.93 3.44 -8.04
C ALA A 40 -1.92 4.92 -7.57
N GLU A 41 -1.93 5.89 -8.49
CA GLU A 41 -1.98 7.31 -8.09
C GLU A 41 -3.33 7.69 -7.45
N LYS A 42 -4.46 7.15 -7.95
CA LYS A 42 -5.78 7.35 -7.32
C LYS A 42 -5.83 6.79 -5.90
N LEU A 43 -5.26 5.60 -5.67
CA LEU A 43 -5.22 4.95 -4.37
C LEU A 43 -4.27 5.61 -3.36
N LYS A 44 -3.40 6.51 -3.82
CA LYS A 44 -2.48 7.25 -2.96
C LYS A 44 -3.18 8.30 -2.09
N GLN A 45 -4.34 8.77 -2.53
CA GLN A 45 -5.13 9.82 -1.89
C GLN A 45 -6.18 9.29 -0.90
N SER A 46 -6.34 7.96 -0.82
CA SER A 46 -7.32 7.26 0.03
C SER A 46 -6.69 6.71 1.29
#